data_AF-A0A3M0XK30-F1
#
_entry.id   AF-A0A3M0XK30-F1
#
_cell.length_a   1.000
_cell.length_b   1.000
_cell.length_c   1.000
_cell.angle_alpha   90.00
_cell.angle_beta   90.00
_cell.angle_gamma   90.00
#
_symmetry.space_group_name_H-M   'P 1'
#
loop_
_entity.id
_entity.type
_entity.pdbx_description
1 polymer ?
#
loop_
_entity_poly.entity_id
_entity_poly.type
_entity_poly.pdbx_seq_one_letter_code
_entity_poly.pdbx_strand_id
1 'polypeptide(L)'
;MVGSTSRKRLLVLASHPVPYWVPLYRRLSEESWLELLVAYGDVSNVLGRLERWGQKNFRWSGNLLDGYPFIALRNVAPRPDPTTPVGKINPGLPRLLSAWRPDAVLVSGYSHLFHVLAFLASWRYGVPVLYVGDSNSLMDSRRGWRRVVRRPLLRSLYARLDLCLFVGRRNREHYERHGVPPERLVRFALAV
;
A
#
# COMPACT_ATOMS: atom_id res chain seq x y z
N MET A 1 -26.55 -28.63 -5.75
CA MET A 1 -25.12 -28.51 -6.06
C MET A 1 -24.66 -27.13 -5.61
N VAL A 2 -24.09 -27.03 -4.41
CA VAL A 2 -23.56 -25.76 -3.89
C VAL A 2 -22.19 -25.55 -4.54
N GLY A 3 -22.13 -24.71 -5.56
CA GLY A 3 -20.85 -24.38 -6.21
C GLY A 3 -19.92 -23.76 -5.16
N SER A 4 -18.74 -24.34 -4.98
CA SER A 4 -17.71 -23.74 -4.12
C SER A 4 -17.26 -22.43 -4.77
N THR A 5 -17.83 -21.30 -4.35
CA THR A 5 -17.26 -20.00 -4.67
C THR A 5 -15.96 -19.90 -3.90
N SER A 6 -14.83 -20.16 -4.57
CA SER A 6 -13.50 -19.94 -4.01
C SER A 6 -13.40 -18.50 -3.52
N ARG A 7 -13.02 -18.29 -2.25
CA ARG A 7 -12.84 -16.94 -1.70
C ARG A 7 -11.88 -16.14 -2.56
N LYS A 8 -12.16 -14.84 -2.72
CA LYS A 8 -11.25 -13.92 -3.39
C LYS A 8 -10.09 -13.57 -2.48
N ARG A 9 -8.86 -13.61 -3.00
CA ARG A 9 -7.63 -13.34 -2.26
C ARG A 9 -7.17 -11.92 -2.45
N LEU A 10 -7.21 -11.12 -1.39
CA LEU A 10 -6.67 -9.75 -1.38
C LEU A 10 -5.40 -9.66 -0.56
N LEU A 11 -4.30 -9.28 -1.21
CA LEU A 11 -3.03 -9.01 -0.53
C LEU A 11 -2.85 -7.51 -0.34
N VAL A 12 -2.84 -7.05 0.91
CA VAL A 12 -2.53 -5.65 1.23
C VAL A 12 -1.02 -5.50 1.42
N LEU A 13 -0.39 -4.64 0.63
CA LEU A 13 1.02 -4.31 0.70
C LEU A 13 1.19 -2.96 1.39
N ALA A 14 1.44 -3.01 2.70
CA ALA A 14 1.58 -1.84 3.54
C ALA A 14 3.05 -1.65 3.94
N SER A 15 3.57 -0.43 3.79
CA SER A 15 4.97 -0.18 4.16
C SER A 15 5.23 -0.29 5.67
N HIS A 16 4.21 -0.06 6.50
CA HIS A 16 4.22 -0.21 7.96
C HIS A 16 2.79 -0.25 8.51
N PRO A 17 2.56 -0.78 9.74
CA PRO A 17 1.30 -0.66 10.45
C PRO A 17 0.93 0.80 10.72
N VAL A 18 -0.30 1.16 10.38
CA VAL A 18 -0.84 2.52 10.54
C VAL A 18 -2.24 2.41 11.16
N PRO A 19 -2.54 3.12 12.27
CA PRO A 19 -3.75 2.88 13.07
C PRO A 19 -5.07 2.95 12.30
N TYR A 20 -5.25 3.95 11.45
CA TYR A 20 -6.51 4.16 10.74
C TYR A 20 -6.83 3.08 9.69
N TRP A 21 -5.87 2.21 9.36
CA TRP A 21 -6.10 1.06 8.49
C TRP A 21 -6.59 -0.18 9.26
N VAL A 22 -6.33 -0.26 10.56
CA VAL A 22 -6.61 -1.46 11.37
C VAL A 22 -8.09 -1.82 11.41
N PRO A 23 -9.04 -0.87 11.64
CA PRO A 23 -10.47 -1.19 11.63
C PRO A 23 -10.93 -1.81 10.30
N LEU A 24 -10.41 -1.30 9.18
CA LEU A 24 -10.70 -1.85 7.87
C LEU A 24 -10.18 -3.28 7.74
N TYR A 25 -8.92 -3.55 8.12
CA TYR A 25 -8.34 -4.89 7.99
C TYR A 25 -9.11 -5.92 8.80
N ARG A 26 -9.54 -5.56 10.02
CA ARG A 26 -10.42 -6.40 10.84
C ARG A 26 -11.73 -6.70 10.13
N ARG A 27 -12.44 -5.64 9.69
CA ARG A 27 -13.72 -5.78 8.99
C ARG A 27 -13.62 -6.61 7.71
N LEU A 28 -12.56 -6.43 6.93
CA LEU A 28 -12.30 -7.22 5.72
C LEU A 28 -11.98 -8.68 6.04
N SER A 29 -11.30 -8.97 7.16
CA SER A 29 -10.98 -10.34 7.56
C SER A 29 -12.20 -11.16 8.01
N GLU A 30 -13.28 -10.49 8.39
CA GLU A 30 -14.56 -11.10 8.77
C GLU A 30 -15.44 -11.46 7.56
N GLU A 31 -15.11 -10.96 6.37
CA GLU A 31 -15.90 -11.20 5.15
C GLU A 31 -15.73 -12.65 4.64
N SER A 32 -16.83 -13.40 4.58
CA SER A 32 -16.80 -14.83 4.22
C SER A 32 -16.41 -15.11 2.77
N TRP A 33 -16.54 -14.13 1.88
CA TRP A 33 -16.17 -14.20 0.46
C TRP A 33 -14.71 -13.78 0.20
N LEU A 34 -14.02 -13.23 1.20
CA LEU A 34 -12.67 -12.67 1.09
C LEU A 34 -11.68 -13.45 1.95
N GLU A 35 -10.52 -13.75 1.37
CA GLU A 35 -9.32 -14.19 2.08
C GLU A 35 -8.34 -13.01 2.09
N LEU A 36 -8.22 -12.34 3.24
CA LEU A 36 -7.30 -11.21 3.41
C LEU A 36 -5.91 -11.73 3.81
N LEU A 37 -4.86 -11.06 3.34
CA LEU A 37 -3.54 -11.11 3.95
C LEU A 37 -2.92 -9.72 3.93
N VAL A 38 -2.37 -9.26 5.06
CA VAL A 38 -1.63 -7.99 5.12
C VAL A 38 -0.14 -8.26 5.22
N ALA A 39 0.65 -7.80 4.25
CA ALA A 39 2.10 -7.90 4.29
C ALA A 39 2.72 -6.54 4.60
N TYR A 40 3.40 -6.48 5.74
CA TYR A 40 4.12 -5.29 6.19
C TYR A 40 5.58 -5.31 5.73
N GLY A 41 6.03 -4.24 5.07
CA GLY A 41 7.44 -4.06 4.73
C GLY A 41 8.33 -3.83 5.95
N ASP A 42 7.75 -3.30 7.03
CA ASP A 42 8.42 -3.06 8.31
C ASP A 42 7.39 -2.98 9.46
N VAL A 43 7.62 -3.68 10.57
CA VAL A 43 6.78 -3.68 11.79
C VAL A 43 7.50 -3.12 13.02
N SER A 44 8.69 -2.55 12.81
CA SER A 44 9.59 -2.03 13.84
C SER A 44 8.93 -0.96 14.73
N ASN A 45 8.00 -0.18 14.16
CA ASN A 45 7.19 0.83 14.85
C ASN A 45 6.19 0.27 15.87
N VAL A 46 5.85 -1.02 15.81
CA VAL A 46 4.92 -1.69 16.74
C VAL A 46 5.65 -2.67 17.66
N LEU A 47 6.65 -3.38 17.14
CA LEU A 47 7.40 -4.40 17.89
C LEU A 47 8.63 -3.84 18.65
N GLY A 48 8.80 -2.53 18.68
CA GLY A 48 9.75 -1.87 19.58
C GLY A 48 11.22 -2.01 19.18
N ARG A 49 11.57 -1.92 17.89
CA ARG A 49 12.96 -1.71 17.47
C ARG A 49 13.07 -0.59 16.44
N LEU A 50 14.18 0.14 16.47
CA LEU A 50 14.55 1.31 15.66
C LEU A 50 13.70 2.59 15.80
N GLU A 51 14.13 3.36 16.81
CA GLU A 51 14.39 4.79 16.67
C GLU A 51 14.74 5.18 15.22
N ARG A 52 13.83 5.91 14.57
CA ARG A 52 14.02 6.92 13.49
C ARG A 52 12.70 7.18 12.75
N TRP A 53 11.62 7.39 13.51
CA TRP A 53 10.62 8.36 13.09
C TRP A 53 11.00 9.69 13.74
N GLY A 54 10.88 10.80 13.01
CA GLY A 54 11.41 12.13 13.35
C GLY A 54 10.81 12.81 14.60
N GLN A 55 10.33 12.08 15.58
CA GLN A 55 10.15 12.53 16.95
C GLN A 55 10.57 11.40 17.91
N LYS A 56 11.43 11.75 18.87
CA LYS A 56 11.83 10.86 19.96
C LYS A 56 10.56 10.35 20.67
N ASN A 57 10.39 9.04 20.74
CA ASN A 57 9.40 8.31 21.56
C ASN A 57 7.95 8.18 21.06
N PHE A 58 7.68 8.27 19.75
CA PHE A 58 6.33 7.94 19.27
C PHE A 58 6.13 6.42 19.11
N ARG A 59 5.56 5.78 20.13
CA ARG A 59 4.97 4.43 20.06
C ARG A 59 3.45 4.58 19.94
N TRP A 60 2.84 3.97 18.93
CA TRP A 60 1.38 3.90 18.89
C TRP A 60 0.88 3.03 20.06
N SER A 61 0.08 3.61 20.94
CA SER A 61 -0.62 2.87 22.00
C SER A 61 -1.80 2.12 21.38
N GLY A 62 -1.59 0.87 20.97
CA GLY A 62 -2.66 0.04 20.44
C GLY A 62 -2.15 -1.25 19.84
N ASN A 63 -2.99 -2.29 19.90
CA ASN A 63 -2.70 -3.56 19.28
C ASN A 63 -2.95 -3.48 17.76
N LEU A 64 -1.97 -2.93 17.05
CA LEU A 64 -2.07 -2.65 15.62
C LEU A 64 -2.02 -3.91 14.76
N LEU A 65 -1.58 -5.05 15.31
CA LEU A 65 -1.34 -6.29 14.57
C LEU A 65 -2.38 -7.39 14.86
N ASP A 66 -3.36 -7.12 15.72
CA ASP A 66 -4.37 -8.11 16.09
C ASP A 66 -5.70 -7.94 15.36
N GLY A 67 -6.38 -9.07 15.17
CA GLY A 67 -7.73 -9.17 14.61
C GLY A 67 -7.77 -9.31 13.09
N TYR A 68 -6.65 -9.59 12.43
CA TYR A 68 -6.58 -9.88 11.01
C TYR A 68 -5.27 -10.64 10.67
N PRO A 69 -5.23 -11.44 9.59
CA PRO A 69 -4.04 -12.15 9.17
C PRO A 69 -2.97 -11.20 8.59
N PHE A 70 -1.75 -11.29 9.10
CA PHE A 70 -0.62 -10.50 8.59
C PHE A 70 0.68 -11.29 8.55
N ILE A 71 1.64 -10.79 7.77
CA ILE A 71 3.04 -11.20 7.80
C ILE A 71 3.96 -9.97 7.81
N ALA A 72 5.07 -10.08 8.54
CA ALA A 72 6.15 -9.11 8.48
C ALA A 72 7.20 -9.59 7.48
N LEU A 73 7.45 -8.81 6.43
CA LEU A 73 8.50 -9.10 5.47
C LEU A 73 9.85 -8.74 6.07
N ARG A 74 10.83 -9.64 5.89
CA ARG A 74 12.21 -9.36 6.28
C ARG A 74 12.73 -8.14 5.50
N ASN A 75 13.16 -7.13 6.23
CA ASN A 75 13.84 -5.96 5.68
C ASN A 75 15.36 -6.21 5.68
N VAL A 76 16.00 -6.12 4.51
CA VAL A 76 17.45 -6.31 4.33
C VAL A 76 18.18 -5.01 3.98
N ALA A 77 17.53 -3.86 4.17
CA ALA A 77 18.17 -2.56 3.95
C ALA A 77 19.46 -2.45 4.78
N PRO A 78 20.60 -2.06 4.19
CA PRO A 78 21.86 -1.87 4.94
C PRO A 78 21.73 -0.82 6.05
N ARG A 79 20.84 0.16 5.83
CA ARG A 79 20.45 1.18 6.80
C ARG A 79 18.91 1.23 6.83
N PRO A 80 18.26 0.42 7.69
CA PRO A 80 16.81 0.48 7.85
C PRO A 80 16.41 1.87 8.35
N ASP A 81 15.63 2.58 7.52
CA ASP A 81 15.13 3.91 7.85
C ASP A 81 13.79 4.11 7.14
N PRO A 82 12.67 4.13 7.88
CA PRO A 82 11.34 4.20 7.29
C PRO A 82 11.06 5.54 6.60
N THR A 83 11.88 6.57 6.82
CA THR A 83 11.76 7.89 6.19
C THR A 83 12.47 7.98 4.85
N THR A 84 13.36 7.02 4.54
CA THR A 84 14.14 7.04 3.31
C THR A 84 13.52 6.18 2.22
N PRO A 85 13.70 6.52 0.93
CA PRO A 85 13.18 5.71 -0.17
C PRO A 85 13.69 4.26 -0.18
N VAL A 86 14.89 4.00 0.35
CA VAL A 86 15.56 2.67 0.29
C VAL A 86 15.66 1.97 1.65
N GLY A 87 15.12 2.54 2.72
CA GLY A 87 15.23 1.96 4.05
C GLY A 87 14.33 0.74 4.30
N LYS A 88 13.57 0.30 3.28
CA LYS A 88 12.75 -0.91 3.28
C LYS A 88 13.03 -1.71 2.01
N ILE A 89 13.88 -2.72 2.11
CA ILE A 89 14.22 -3.64 1.01
C ILE A 89 13.70 -5.02 1.39
N ASN A 90 12.66 -5.49 0.71
CA ASN A 90 11.96 -6.73 1.07
C ASN A 90 12.00 -7.73 -0.10
N PRO A 91 13.13 -8.43 -0.34
CA PRO A 91 13.30 -9.33 -1.50
C PRO A 91 12.36 -10.54 -1.46
N GLY A 92 11.73 -10.81 -0.31
CA GLY A 92 10.68 -11.83 -0.19
C GLY A 92 9.34 -11.46 -0.83
N LEU A 93 9.11 -10.18 -1.18
CA LEU A 93 7.82 -9.73 -1.72
C LEU A 93 7.42 -10.45 -3.03
N PRO A 94 8.28 -10.58 -4.06
CA PRO A 94 7.93 -11.34 -5.25
C PRO A 94 7.61 -12.81 -4.95
N ARG A 95 8.36 -13.43 -4.02
CA ARG A 95 8.12 -14.82 -3.60
C ARG A 95 6.77 -14.98 -2.91
N LEU A 96 6.38 -14.01 -2.08
CA LEU A 96 5.05 -13.97 -1.46
C LEU A 96 3.94 -13.92 -2.51
N LEU A 97 4.04 -13.00 -3.48
CA LEU A 97 3.06 -12.89 -4.56
C LEU A 97 2.92 -14.21 -5.34
N SER A 98 4.05 -14.81 -5.71
CA SER A 98 4.07 -16.07 -6.45
C SER A 98 3.50 -17.25 -5.66
N ALA A 99 3.73 -17.30 -4.35
CA ALA A 99 3.30 -18.40 -3.48
C ALA A 99 1.82 -18.26 -3.07
N TRP A 100 1.38 -17.07 -2.67
CA TRP A 100 0.03 -16.84 -2.18
C TRP A 100 -1.00 -16.67 -3.30
N ARG A 101 -0.56 -16.22 -4.49
CA ARG A 101 -1.37 -16.02 -5.70
C ARG A 101 -2.64 -15.18 -5.42
N PRO A 102 -2.47 -13.91 -5.02
CA PRO A 102 -3.60 -13.00 -4.85
C PRO A 102 -4.41 -12.82 -6.13
N ASP A 103 -5.73 -12.66 -5.99
CA ASP A 103 -6.60 -12.18 -7.07
C ASP A 103 -6.41 -10.67 -7.31
N ALA A 104 -6.02 -9.92 -6.27
CA ALA A 104 -5.67 -8.51 -6.37
C ALA A 104 -4.71 -8.09 -5.24
N VAL A 105 -3.94 -7.03 -5.47
CA VAL A 105 -3.16 -6.37 -4.43
C VAL A 105 -3.70 -4.98 -4.12
N LEU A 106 -3.67 -4.58 -2.85
CA LEU A 106 -3.89 -3.21 -2.43
C LEU A 106 -2.56 -2.58 -2.01
N VAL A 107 -2.09 -1.58 -2.74
CA VAL A 107 -0.85 -0.87 -2.45
C VAL A 107 -1.15 0.50 -1.86
N SER A 108 -0.62 0.76 -0.66
CA SER A 108 -0.76 2.02 0.06
C SER A 108 0.48 2.90 -0.12
N GLY A 109 0.48 3.77 -1.14
CA GLY A 109 1.58 4.72 -1.43
C GLY A 109 2.57 4.27 -2.51
N TYR A 110 3.57 5.12 -2.79
CA TYR A 110 4.54 4.93 -3.90
C TYR A 110 5.96 5.43 -3.61
N SER A 111 6.23 5.98 -2.43
CA SER A 111 7.44 6.77 -2.15
C SER A 111 8.69 5.97 -1.77
N HIS A 112 8.60 4.64 -1.68
CA HIS A 112 9.68 3.78 -1.19
C HIS A 112 9.91 2.63 -2.17
N LEU A 113 11.13 2.07 -2.14
CA LEU A 113 11.53 0.91 -2.94
C LEU A 113 10.62 -0.29 -2.68
N PHE A 114 10.09 -0.43 -1.47
CA PHE A 114 9.00 -1.36 -1.15
C PHE A 114 7.83 -1.25 -2.13
N HIS A 115 7.33 -0.04 -2.40
CA HIS A 115 6.21 0.19 -3.32
C HIS A 115 6.61 -0.09 -4.77
N VAL A 116 7.81 0.33 -5.17
CA VAL A 116 8.33 0.03 -6.51
C VAL A 116 8.40 -1.48 -6.74
N LEU A 117 8.93 -2.23 -5.76
CA LEU A 117 8.99 -3.68 -5.82
C LEU A 117 7.59 -4.31 -5.84
N ALA A 118 6.65 -3.78 -5.05
CA ALA A 118 5.24 -4.19 -5.07
C ALA A 118 4.63 -4.05 -6.47
N PHE A 119 4.76 -2.88 -7.11
CA PHE A 119 4.23 -2.64 -8.45
C PHE A 119 4.88 -3.55 -9.48
N LEU A 120 6.22 -3.59 -9.52
CA LEU A 120 6.96 -4.39 -10.49
C LEU A 120 6.64 -5.88 -10.36
N ALA A 121 6.58 -6.40 -9.13
CA ALA A 121 6.27 -7.80 -8.90
C ALA A 121 4.80 -8.13 -9.25
N SER A 122 3.85 -7.25 -8.92
CA SER A 122 2.44 -7.45 -9.26
C SER A 122 2.25 -7.48 -10.78
N TRP A 123 2.84 -6.52 -11.51
CA TRP A 123 2.81 -6.50 -12.96
C TRP A 123 3.51 -7.73 -13.57
N ARG A 124 4.63 -8.18 -12.99
CA ARG A 124 5.37 -9.38 -13.44
C ARG A 124 4.56 -10.66 -13.31
N TYR A 125 3.65 -10.74 -12.34
CA TYR A 125 2.77 -11.89 -12.12
C TYR A 125 1.35 -11.68 -12.68
N GLY A 126 1.07 -10.55 -13.34
CA GLY A 126 -0.25 -10.25 -13.90
C GLY A 126 -1.34 -10.06 -12.84
N VAL A 127 -0.97 -9.67 -11.61
CA VAL A 127 -1.91 -9.45 -10.52
C VAL A 127 -2.45 -8.02 -10.59
N PRO A 128 -3.79 -7.83 -10.63
CA PRO A 128 -4.42 -6.52 -10.59
C PRO A 128 -4.00 -5.68 -9.37
N VAL A 129 -3.71 -4.40 -9.61
CA VAL A 129 -3.25 -3.45 -8.60
C VAL A 129 -4.34 -2.43 -8.28
N LEU A 130 -4.86 -2.53 -7.06
CA LEU A 130 -5.65 -1.50 -6.41
C LEU A 130 -4.70 -0.56 -5.69
N TYR A 131 -4.86 0.75 -5.91
CA TYR A 131 -3.98 1.74 -5.33
C TYR A 131 -4.75 2.71 -4.44
N VAL A 132 -4.23 2.94 -3.26
CA VAL A 132 -4.68 3.99 -2.36
C VAL A 132 -3.48 4.86 -1.97
N GLY A 133 -3.56 6.14 -2.26
CA GLY A 133 -2.51 7.08 -1.90
C GLY A 133 -3.11 8.31 -1.27
N ASP A 134 -2.52 8.77 -0.17
CA ASP A 134 -2.76 10.12 0.32
C ASP A 134 -1.96 11.09 -0.56
N SER A 135 -2.57 11.49 -1.68
CA SER A 135 -2.05 12.53 -2.54
C SER A 135 -2.22 13.87 -1.83
N ASN A 136 -1.34 14.14 -0.87
CA ASN A 136 -1.20 15.48 -0.33
C ASN A 136 -0.72 16.37 -1.48
N SER A 137 -1.67 17.10 -2.09
CA SER A 137 -1.44 18.14 -3.10
C SER A 137 -0.41 19.18 -2.63
N LEU A 138 -0.10 19.23 -1.32
CA LEU A 138 0.96 20.03 -0.72
C LEU A 138 2.37 19.59 -1.13
N MET A 139 2.60 18.34 -1.57
CA MET A 139 3.89 17.90 -2.12
C MET A 139 4.12 18.31 -3.58
N ASP A 140 3.09 18.81 -4.27
CA ASP A 140 3.22 19.42 -5.60
C ASP A 140 3.84 20.83 -5.53
N SER A 141 4.00 21.39 -4.34
CA SER A 141 4.64 22.70 -4.08
C SER A 141 6.16 22.72 -4.24
N ARG A 142 6.82 21.57 -4.48
CA ARG A 142 8.27 21.51 -4.70
C ARG A 142 8.63 22.16 -6.05
N ARG A 143 9.31 23.31 -6.01
CA ARG A 143 9.73 24.11 -7.17
C ARG A 143 10.80 23.37 -8.01
N GLY A 144 10.79 23.56 -9.33
CA GLY A 144 11.86 23.16 -10.26
C GLY A 144 11.60 21.92 -11.14
N TRP A 145 12.64 21.45 -11.82
CA TRP A 145 12.64 20.30 -12.75
C TRP A 145 12.02 19.02 -12.17
N ARG A 146 12.05 18.86 -10.84
CA ARG A 146 11.43 17.76 -10.11
C ARG A 146 9.91 17.69 -10.31
N ARG A 147 9.22 18.81 -10.54
CA ARG A 147 7.78 18.83 -10.88
C ARG A 147 7.56 18.33 -12.31
N VAL A 148 8.43 18.73 -13.23
CA VAL A 148 8.36 18.39 -14.67
C VAL A 148 8.55 16.89 -14.89
N VAL A 149 9.45 16.24 -14.14
CA VAL A 149 9.68 14.79 -14.23
C VAL A 149 8.63 13.98 -13.46
N ARG A 150 8.07 14.54 -12.38
CA ARG A 150 7.13 13.81 -11.53
C ARG A 150 5.77 13.58 -12.19
N ARG A 151 5.27 14.55 -12.94
CA ARG A 151 3.98 14.43 -13.64
C ARG A 151 3.93 13.27 -14.64
N PRO A 152 4.88 13.11 -15.59
CA PRO A 152 4.89 11.97 -16.50
C PRO A 152 5.15 10.65 -15.76
N LEU A 153 5.96 10.64 -14.70
CA LEU A 153 6.17 9.45 -13.87
C LEU A 153 4.87 8.97 -13.21
N LEU A 154 4.15 9.88 -12.55
CA LEU A 154 2.87 9.55 -11.91
C LEU A 154 1.81 9.15 -12.93
N ARG A 155 1.75 9.83 -14.08
CA ARG A 155 0.85 9.44 -15.18
C ARG A 155 1.16 8.03 -15.69
N SER A 156 2.44 7.70 -15.87
CA SER A 156 2.87 6.36 -16.31
C SER A 156 2.55 5.29 -15.26
N LEU A 157 2.79 5.58 -13.97
CA LEU A 157 2.42 4.71 -12.87
C LEU A 157 0.92 4.45 -12.88
N TYR A 158 0.11 5.52 -12.85
CA TYR A 158 -1.34 5.42 -12.74
C TYR A 158 -2.00 4.77 -13.97
N ALA A 159 -1.44 4.93 -15.16
CA ALA A 159 -1.92 4.26 -16.37
C ALA A 159 -1.83 2.72 -16.27
N ARG A 160 -0.92 2.20 -15.43
CA ARG A 160 -0.69 0.77 -15.18
C ARG A 160 -1.44 0.23 -13.95
N LEU A 161 -2.26 1.06 -13.30
CA LEU A 161 -3.09 0.64 -12.17
C LEU A 161 -4.48 0.27 -12.68
N ASP A 162 -5.06 -0.75 -12.05
CA ASP A 162 -6.39 -1.25 -12.39
C ASP A 162 -7.47 -0.36 -11.77
N LEU A 163 -7.35 -0.04 -10.47
CA LEU A 163 -8.25 0.86 -9.76
C LEU A 163 -7.49 1.81 -8.83
N CYS A 164 -7.93 3.07 -8.80
CA CYS A 164 -7.45 4.10 -7.90
C CYS A 164 -8.54 4.45 -6.88
N LEU A 165 -8.26 4.18 -5.62
CA LEU A 165 -9.11 4.44 -4.47
C LEU A 165 -8.88 5.88 -3.98
N PHE A 166 -9.95 6.67 -3.91
CA PHE A 166 -9.88 8.06 -3.44
C PHE A 166 -10.75 8.31 -2.20
N VAL A 167 -10.20 9.02 -1.22
CA VAL A 167 -10.89 9.32 0.06
C VAL A 167 -11.72 10.61 -0.02
N GLY A 168 -11.27 11.59 -0.82
CA GLY A 168 -11.92 12.90 -0.91
C GLY A 168 -11.77 13.55 -2.29
N ARG A 169 -12.50 14.66 -2.48
CA ARG A 169 -12.57 15.39 -3.77
C ARG A 169 -11.19 15.77 -4.32
N ARG A 170 -10.29 16.29 -3.46
CA ARG A 170 -8.93 16.68 -3.86
C ARG A 170 -8.09 15.50 -4.36
N ASN A 171 -8.30 14.32 -3.78
CA ASN A 171 -7.60 13.09 -4.15
C ASN A 171 -8.11 12.58 -5.52
N ARG A 172 -9.42 12.63 -5.74
CA ARG A 172 -10.04 12.35 -7.04
C ARG A 172 -9.51 13.29 -8.14
N GLU A 173 -9.57 14.61 -7.90
CA GLU A 173 -9.05 15.62 -8.82
C GLU A 173 -7.55 15.42 -9.10
N HIS A 174 -6.78 14.93 -8.12
CA HIS A 174 -5.38 14.55 -8.34
C HIS A 174 -5.23 13.42 -9.34
N TYR A 175 -6.00 12.34 -9.22
CA TYR A 175 -5.94 11.23 -10.18
C TYR A 175 -6.41 11.63 -11.58
N GLU A 176 -7.50 12.38 -11.68
CA GLU A 176 -8.03 12.90 -12.95
C GLU A 176 -6.98 13.78 -13.67
N ARG A 177 -6.32 14.70 -12.94
CA ARG A 177 -5.23 15.54 -13.50
C ARG A 177 -4.03 14.75 -14.00
N HIS A 178 -3.85 13.52 -13.51
CA HIS A 178 -2.79 12.60 -13.94
C HIS A 178 -3.28 11.56 -14.96
N GLY A 179 -4.51 11.69 -15.46
CA GLY A 179 -5.04 10.91 -16.57
C GLY A 179 -5.69 9.58 -16.19
N VAL A 180 -6.09 9.40 -14.93
CA VAL A 180 -6.90 8.24 -14.53
C VAL A 180 -8.35 8.48 -14.97
N PRO A 181 -8.95 7.57 -15.74
CA PRO A 181 -10.30 7.76 -16.22
C PRO A 181 -11.35 7.44 -15.13
N PRO A 182 -12.56 8.05 -15.18
CA PRO A 182 -13.56 7.94 -14.12
C PRO A 182 -13.97 6.52 -13.74
N GLU A 183 -14.00 5.60 -14.70
CA GLU A 183 -14.35 4.18 -14.50
C GLU A 183 -13.33 3.42 -13.65
N ARG A 184 -12.11 3.94 -13.51
CA ARG A 184 -11.07 3.39 -12.63
C ARG A 184 -10.99 4.09 -11.27
N LEU A 185 -11.86 5.07 -11.01
CA LEU A 185 -11.89 5.85 -9.77
C LEU A 185 -12.99 5.33 -8.86
N VAL A 186 -12.60 4.74 -7.73
CA VAL A 186 -13.55 4.21 -6.74
C VAL A 186 -13.44 5.01 -5.46
N ARG A 187 -14.59 5.49 -4.95
CA ARG A 187 -14.64 6.19 -3.68
C ARG A 187 -14.33 5.20 -2.56
N PHE A 188 -13.38 5.57 -1.70
CA PHE A 188 -12.92 4.74 -0.62
C PHE A 188 -13.03 5.52 0.69
N ALA A 189 -14.06 5.21 1.48
CA ALA A 189 -14.19 5.77 2.81
C ALA A 189 -13.32 4.95 3.77
N LEU A 190 -12.19 5.52 4.22
CA LEU A 190 -11.52 5.00 5.40
C LEU A 190 -12.50 5.15 6.56
N ALA A 191 -12.92 4.04 7.16
CA ALA A 191 -13.79 4.06 8.33
C ALA A 191 -13.09 4.86 9.43
N VAL A 192 -13.75 5.93 9.89
CA VAL A 192 -13.38 6.74 11.06
C VAL A 192 -14.22 6.25 12.22
#